data_AF-A0A7S3MAF7-F1
#
_entry.id   AF-A0A7S3MAF7-F1
#
_cell.length_a   1.000
_cell.length_b   1.000
_cell.length_c   1.000
_cell.angle_alpha   90.00
_cell.angle_beta   90.00
_cell.angle_gamma   90.00
#
_symmetry.space_group_name_H-M   'P 1'
#
loop_
_entity.id
_entity.type
_entity.pdbx_description
1 polymer ?
#
loop_
_entity_poly.entity_id
_entity_poly.type
_entity_poly.pdbx_seq_one_letter_code
_entity_poly.pdbx_strand_id
1 'polypeptide(L)'
;KGDLKRMLTFVAAKQDLPVLDEIAHATPTAELRPIDADSDRAEATQTDEEEMGMTYAELGVFGYLRKVMKCGPVKMFLRLVEMWRFLTPDEVGVKVKRFFYYYALNRHKMTTLTPSYHAESYSPDDNRHDLRQIV
;
A
#
# COMPACT_ATOMS: atom_id res chain seq x y z
N LYS A 1 -5.30 1.27 -4.27
CA LYS A 1 -6.34 0.89 -3.27
C LYS A 1 -7.47 1.90 -3.22
N GLY A 2 -7.19 3.22 -3.20
CA GLY A 2 -8.23 4.26 -3.23
C GLY A 2 -9.20 4.15 -4.41
N ASP A 3 -8.70 3.89 -5.63
CA ASP A 3 -9.56 3.69 -6.82
C ASP A 3 -10.51 2.51 -6.72
N LEU A 4 -10.07 1.41 -6.11
CA LEU A 4 -10.93 0.24 -5.91
C LEU A 4 -12.10 0.57 -4.98
N LYS A 5 -11.87 1.32 -3.90
CA LYS A 5 -12.96 1.78 -3.03
C LYS A 5 -13.93 2.69 -3.78
N ARG A 6 -13.43 3.65 -4.56
CA ARG A 6 -14.28 4.52 -5.41
C ARG A 6 -15.07 3.74 -6.47
N MET A 7 -14.47 2.71 -7.04
CA MET A 7 -15.15 1.85 -8.00
C MET A 7 -16.29 1.09 -7.33
N LEU A 8 -16.08 0.54 -6.14
CA LEU A 8 -17.12 -0.17 -5.39
C LEU A 8 -18.31 0.75 -5.07
N THR A 9 -18.06 1.95 -4.55
CA THR A 9 -19.15 2.91 -4.24
C THR A 9 -19.88 3.38 -5.50
N PHE A 10 -19.15 3.61 -6.60
CA PHE A 10 -19.75 3.95 -7.90
C PHE A 10 -20.65 2.83 -8.43
N VAL A 11 -20.19 1.57 -8.37
CA VAL A 11 -20.97 0.42 -8.83
C VAL A 11 -22.17 0.17 -7.91
N ALA A 12 -22.01 0.33 -6.60
CA ALA A 12 -23.09 0.22 -5.63
C ALA A 12 -24.27 1.13 -6.00
N ALA A 13 -23.99 2.41 -6.27
CA ALA A 13 -25.01 3.38 -6.68
C ALA A 13 -25.57 3.11 -8.08
N LYS A 14 -24.73 2.68 -9.03
CA LYS A 14 -25.14 2.49 -10.42
C LYS A 14 -25.97 1.23 -10.65
N GLN A 15 -25.71 0.17 -9.89
CA GLN A 15 -26.33 -1.15 -10.04
C GLN A 15 -27.32 -1.48 -8.91
N ASP A 16 -27.58 -0.53 -8.00
CA ASP A 16 -28.44 -0.71 -6.82
C ASP A 16 -28.02 -1.91 -5.95
N LEU A 17 -26.71 -1.96 -5.64
CA LEU A 17 -26.09 -3.02 -4.85
C LEU A 17 -25.54 -2.44 -3.53
N PRO A 18 -26.39 -2.18 -2.52
CA PRO A 18 -25.98 -1.53 -1.27
C PRO A 18 -24.91 -2.31 -0.49
N VAL A 19 -24.89 -3.64 -0.63
CA VAL A 19 -23.87 -4.51 -0.02
C VAL A 19 -22.43 -4.12 -0.42
N LEU A 20 -22.22 -3.59 -1.62
CA LEU A 20 -20.89 -3.15 -2.05
C LEU A 20 -20.42 -1.90 -1.30
N ASP A 21 -21.37 -1.05 -0.90
CA ASP A 21 -21.08 0.15 -0.10
C ASP A 21 -20.73 -0.25 1.34
N GLU A 22 -21.45 -1.21 1.92
CA GLU A 22 -21.12 -1.79 3.23
C GLU A 22 -19.70 -2.38 3.23
N ILE A 23 -19.34 -3.17 2.21
CA ILE A 23 -18.00 -3.75 2.05
C ILE A 23 -16.92 -2.67 1.91
N ALA A 24 -17.19 -1.58 1.19
CA ALA A 24 -16.21 -0.51 0.98
C ALA A 24 -15.87 0.25 2.28
N HIS A 25 -16.84 0.34 3.19
CA HIS A 25 -16.73 1.03 4.49
C HIS A 25 -16.33 0.12 5.65
N ALA A 26 -16.36 -1.20 5.48
CA ALA A 26 -15.86 -2.15 6.46
C ALA A 26 -14.37 -1.94 6.78
N THR A 27 -13.99 -2.21 8.03
CA THR A 27 -12.58 -2.13 8.48
C THR A 27 -11.76 -3.20 7.76
N PRO A 28 -10.64 -2.86 7.10
CA PRO A 28 -9.79 -3.83 6.43
C PRO A 28 -8.95 -4.60 7.46
N THR A 29 -9.39 -5.80 7.80
CA THR A 29 -8.76 -6.68 8.79
C THR A 29 -8.51 -8.05 8.17
N ALA A 30 -7.38 -8.67 8.51
CA ALA A 30 -7.11 -10.06 8.16
C ALA A 30 -7.44 -10.94 9.37
N GLU A 31 -8.53 -11.71 9.30
CA GLU A 31 -8.98 -12.62 10.37
C GLU A 31 -8.12 -13.90 10.44
N LEU A 32 -6.79 -13.74 10.54
CA LEU A 32 -5.82 -14.84 10.49
C LEU A 32 -5.33 -15.30 11.88
N ARG A 33 -5.64 -14.55 12.95
CA ARG A 33 -5.27 -14.87 14.33
C ARG A 33 -6.52 -15.15 15.16
N PRO A 34 -6.47 -16.10 16.12
CA PRO A 34 -7.59 -16.34 17.02
C PRO A 34 -7.96 -15.06 17.76
N ILE A 35 -9.27 -14.78 17.86
CA ILE A 35 -9.79 -13.70 18.69
C ILE A 35 -9.86 -14.28 20.11
N ASP A 36 -8.98 -13.83 21.01
CA ASP A 36 -8.93 -14.34 22.39
C ASP A 36 -10.24 -14.03 23.14
N ALA A 37 -10.93 -15.10 23.57
CA ALA A 37 -12.25 -15.03 24.21
C ALA A 37 -12.27 -14.32 25.58
N ASP A 38 -11.10 -14.15 26.22
CA ASP A 38 -10.93 -13.56 27.55
C ASP A 38 -10.44 -12.09 27.54
N SER A 39 -10.17 -11.53 26.36
CA SER A 39 -9.87 -10.10 26.24
C SER A 39 -11.16 -9.34 25.96
N ASP A 40 -11.59 -8.52 26.92
CA ASP A 40 -12.68 -7.56 26.74
C ASP A 40 -12.40 -6.72 25.49
N ARG A 41 -13.14 -6.98 24.41
CA ARG A 41 -13.39 -6.13 23.23
C ARG A 41 -12.19 -5.26 22.75
N ALA A 42 -11.63 -5.66 21.60
CA ALA A 42 -10.98 -4.80 20.59
C ALA A 42 -9.45 -4.82 20.42
N GLU A 43 -8.67 -5.66 21.12
CA GLU A 43 -7.20 -5.66 20.96
C GLU A 43 -6.64 -6.52 19.81
N ALA A 44 -7.45 -7.34 19.13
CA ALA A 44 -6.97 -8.23 18.06
C ALA A 44 -7.32 -7.78 16.63
N THR A 45 -7.64 -6.50 16.42
CA THR A 45 -7.95 -5.99 15.08
C THR A 45 -6.67 -5.51 14.39
N GLN A 46 -5.83 -6.46 13.96
CA GLN A 46 -4.60 -6.14 13.21
C GLN A 46 -5.00 -5.53 11.85
N THR A 47 -4.86 -4.21 11.70
CA THR A 47 -5.11 -3.57 10.41
C THR A 47 -3.89 -3.71 9.51
N ASP A 48 -4.13 -3.87 8.20
CA ASP A 48 -3.03 -4.03 7.22
C ASP A 48 -2.01 -2.88 7.28
N GLU A 49 -2.48 -1.65 7.49
CA GLU A 49 -1.63 -0.45 7.51
C GLU A 49 -0.73 -0.38 8.75
N GLU A 50 -1.21 -0.85 9.90
CA GLU A 50 -0.42 -0.96 11.13
C GLU A 50 0.69 -2.01 10.97
N GLU A 51 0.37 -3.17 10.39
CA GLU A 51 1.37 -4.21 10.12
C GLU A 51 2.42 -3.75 9.12
N MET A 52 2.01 -3.05 8.05
CA MET A 52 2.95 -2.47 7.08
C MET A 52 3.74 -1.29 7.67
N GLY A 53 3.24 -0.65 8.73
CA GLY A 53 3.80 0.57 9.32
C GLY A 53 3.76 1.77 8.38
N MET A 54 2.82 1.78 7.44
CA MET A 54 2.58 2.85 6.47
C MET A 54 1.18 2.74 5.87
N THR A 55 0.57 3.87 5.56
CA THR A 55 -0.78 3.91 5.00
C THR A 55 -0.78 3.59 3.50
N TYR A 56 -1.92 3.16 2.97
CA TYR A 56 -2.13 2.96 1.53
C TYR A 56 -1.95 4.27 0.73
N ALA A 57 -2.23 5.43 1.34
CA ALA A 57 -2.00 6.73 0.72
C ALA A 57 -0.50 7.01 0.57
N GLU A 58 0.29 6.76 1.62
CA GLU A 58 1.75 6.87 1.58
C GLU A 58 2.36 5.88 0.58
N LEU A 59 1.90 4.63 0.57
CA LEU A 59 2.33 3.61 -0.40
C LEU A 59 2.10 4.04 -1.85
N GLY A 60 0.97 4.69 -2.15
CA GLY A 60 0.69 5.24 -3.47
C GLY A 60 1.75 6.28 -3.89
N VAL A 61 2.08 7.20 -2.98
CA VAL A 61 3.13 8.21 -3.19
C VAL A 61 4.49 7.56 -3.41
N PHE A 62 4.89 6.60 -2.56
CA PHE A 62 6.16 5.90 -2.71
C PHE A 62 6.26 5.15 -4.04
N GLY A 63 5.20 4.43 -4.43
CA GLY A 63 5.11 3.70 -5.70
C GLY A 63 5.28 4.62 -6.90
N TYR A 64 4.56 5.75 -6.91
CA TYR A 64 4.67 6.77 -7.95
C TYR A 64 6.08 7.37 -8.04
N LEU A 65 6.65 7.80 -6.90
CA LEU A 65 7.99 8.37 -6.86
C LEU A 65 9.05 7.38 -7.34
N ARG A 66 8.97 6.12 -6.90
CA ARG A 66 9.91 5.05 -7.28
C ARG A 66 9.85 4.76 -8.78
N LYS A 67 8.65 4.57 -9.33
CA LYS A 67 8.47 4.04 -10.68
C LYS A 67 8.33 5.10 -11.76
N VAL A 68 7.58 6.16 -11.52
CA VAL A 68 7.32 7.22 -12.51
C VAL A 68 8.42 8.27 -12.45
N MET A 69 8.67 8.84 -11.26
CA MET A 69 9.69 9.90 -11.07
C MET A 69 11.13 9.38 -11.00
N LYS A 70 11.31 8.05 -11.06
CA LYS A 70 12.60 7.35 -11.02
C LYS A 70 13.42 7.74 -9.79
N CYS A 71 12.77 7.88 -8.64
CA CYS A 71 13.44 8.24 -7.40
C CYS A 71 13.99 6.99 -6.70
N GLY A 72 15.32 6.91 -6.58
CA GLY A 72 15.97 6.04 -5.59
C GLY A 72 15.83 6.59 -4.16
N PRO A 73 16.41 5.92 -3.14
CA PRO A 73 16.21 6.27 -1.73
C PRO A 73 16.50 7.73 -1.37
N VAL A 74 17.67 8.24 -1.76
CA VAL A 74 18.09 9.61 -1.45
C VAL A 74 17.23 10.65 -2.18
N LYS A 75 16.98 10.44 -3.48
CA LYS A 75 16.15 11.36 -4.28
C LYS A 75 14.70 11.38 -3.77
N MET A 76 14.18 10.23 -3.36
CA MET A 76 12.85 10.12 -2.77
C MET A 76 12.79 10.88 -1.44
N PHE A 77 13.77 10.70 -0.56
CA PHE A 77 13.88 11.43 0.69
C PHE A 77 13.84 12.95 0.48
N LEU A 78 14.71 13.48 -0.38
CA LEU A 78 14.76 14.93 -0.65
C LEU A 78 13.41 15.46 -1.16
N ARG A 79 12.74 14.71 -2.05
CA ARG A 79 11.44 15.11 -2.59
C ARG A 79 10.34 15.07 -1.53
N LEU A 80 10.36 14.07 -0.65
CA LEU A 80 9.36 13.91 0.39
C LEU A 80 9.52 14.94 1.50
N VAL A 81 10.74 15.33 1.86
CA VAL A 81 10.97 16.42 2.82
C VAL A 81 10.34 17.73 2.33
N GLU A 82 10.40 18.00 1.02
CA GLU A 82 9.76 19.17 0.42
C GLU A 82 8.22 19.08 0.41
N MET A 83 7.69 17.88 0.16
CA MET A 83 6.26 17.62 -0.05
C MET A 83 5.49 17.40 1.26
N TRP A 84 6.10 16.73 2.24
CA TRP A 84 5.54 16.43 3.55
C TRP A 84 6.09 17.38 4.60
N ARG A 85 5.84 18.69 4.41
CA ARG A 85 6.29 19.75 5.34
C ARG A 85 5.72 19.64 6.75
N PHE A 86 4.72 18.77 6.94
CA PHE A 86 4.12 18.45 8.23
C PHE A 86 4.91 17.37 9.01
N LEU A 87 5.91 16.73 8.40
CA LEU A 87 6.82 15.78 9.04
C LEU A 87 8.22 16.34 9.13
N THR A 88 8.96 15.93 10.17
CA THR A 88 10.38 16.23 10.30
C THR A 88 11.21 15.41 9.31
N PRO A 89 12.41 15.90 8.91
CA PRO A 89 13.30 15.12 8.06
C PRO A 89 13.63 13.73 8.63
N ASP A 90 13.77 13.59 9.94
CA ASP A 90 14.06 12.30 10.57
C ASP A 90 12.91 11.29 10.39
N GLU A 91 11.66 11.72 10.57
CA GLU A 91 10.47 10.89 10.35
C GLU A 91 10.34 10.46 8.88
N VAL A 92 10.55 11.37 7.95
CA VAL A 92 10.57 11.06 6.51
C VAL A 92 11.68 10.04 6.21
N GLY A 93 12.86 10.22 6.80
CA GLY A 93 13.99 9.30 6.67
C GLY A 93 13.65 7.88 7.14
N VAL A 94 12.99 7.75 8.29
CA VAL A 94 12.51 6.44 8.81
C VAL A 94 11.54 5.79 7.82
N LYS A 95 10.56 6.55 7.31
CA LYS A 95 9.57 6.03 6.35
C LYS A 95 10.21 5.57 5.04
N VAL A 96 11.11 6.37 4.46
CA VAL A 96 11.82 6.00 3.21
C VAL A 96 12.67 4.75 3.40
N LYS A 97 13.43 4.66 4.50
CA LYS A 97 14.23 3.48 4.82
C LYS A 97 13.35 2.23 4.95
N ARG A 98 12.24 2.33 5.68
CA ARG A 98 11.29 1.23 5.86
C ARG A 98 10.68 0.77 4.53
N PHE A 99 10.27 1.70 3.68
CA PHE A 99 9.74 1.39 2.34
C PHE A 99 10.75 0.60 1.50
N PHE A 100 11.98 1.11 1.35
CA PHE A 100 12.99 0.43 0.53
C PHE A 100 13.46 -0.90 1.13
N TYR A 101 13.49 -1.02 2.46
CA TYR A 101 13.79 -2.28 3.14
C TYR A 101 12.78 -3.37 2.80
N TYR A 102 11.48 -3.12 3.03
CA TYR A 102 10.45 -4.12 2.73
C TYR A 102 10.23 -4.34 1.24
N TYR A 103 10.43 -3.30 0.42
CA TYR A 103 10.42 -3.42 -1.02
C TYR A 103 11.49 -4.40 -1.50
N ALA A 104 12.73 -4.27 -1.03
CA ALA A 104 13.83 -5.16 -1.41
C ALA A 104 13.59 -6.58 -0.86
N LEU A 105 13.29 -6.70 0.45
CA LEU A 105 13.07 -7.98 1.12
C LEU A 105 12.00 -8.82 0.41
N ASN A 106 10.91 -8.20 -0.03
CA ASN A 106 9.78 -8.88 -0.66
C ASN A 106 9.85 -8.90 -2.19
N ARG A 107 10.92 -8.38 -2.82
CA ARG A 107 10.96 -8.23 -4.29
C ARG A 107 10.84 -9.55 -5.02
N HIS A 108 11.40 -10.62 -4.46
CA HIS A 108 11.27 -11.98 -4.98
C HIS A 108 9.81 -12.44 -5.16
N LYS A 109 8.85 -11.93 -4.37
CA LYS A 109 7.43 -12.27 -4.54
C LYS A 109 6.85 -11.79 -5.87
N MET A 110 7.49 -10.80 -6.50
CA MET A 110 7.02 -10.22 -7.76
C MET A 110 7.40 -11.04 -8.99
N THR A 111 8.33 -11.99 -8.87
CA THR A 111 8.77 -12.85 -9.99
C THR A 111 7.79 -13.98 -10.24
N THR A 112 7.10 -14.43 -9.18
CA THR A 112 6.10 -15.50 -9.22
C THR A 112 4.67 -14.98 -9.08
N LEU A 113 4.48 -13.66 -9.06
CA LEU A 113 3.16 -13.05 -8.93
C LEU A 113 2.30 -13.39 -10.16
N THR A 114 1.02 -13.69 -9.91
CA THR A 114 0.04 -13.94 -10.97
C THR A 114 -0.03 -12.75 -11.95
N PRO A 115 -0.02 -12.99 -13.27
CA PRO A 115 -0.21 -11.93 -14.26
C PRO A 115 -1.51 -11.16 -13.99
N SER A 116 -1.46 -9.84 -14.08
CA SER A 116 -2.58 -8.95 -13.75
C SER A 116 -2.83 -7.94 -14.87
N TYR A 117 -4.05 -7.39 -14.90
CA TYR A 117 -4.42 -6.34 -15.84
C TYR A 117 -3.60 -5.06 -15.59
N HIS A 118 -3.04 -4.48 -16.65
CA HIS A 118 -2.28 -3.25 -16.55
C HIS A 118 -3.22 -2.04 -16.49
N ALA A 119 -3.37 -1.47 -15.30
CA ALA A 119 -4.20 -0.27 -15.07
C ALA A 119 -3.40 0.99 -14.70
N GLU A 120 -2.19 0.83 -14.16
CA GLU A 120 -1.42 1.92 -13.55
C GLU A 120 0.01 1.98 -14.08
N SER A 121 0.49 3.19 -14.39
CA SER A 121 1.85 3.40 -14.92
C SER A 121 2.96 3.14 -13.89
N TYR A 122 2.62 3.02 -12.61
CA TYR A 122 3.55 2.72 -11.52
C TYR A 122 3.55 1.25 -11.09
N SER A 123 2.98 0.35 -11.90
CA SER A 123 2.94 -1.09 -11.62
C SER A 123 4.33 -1.68 -11.29
N PRO A 124 4.44 -2.51 -10.24
CA PRO A 124 5.69 -3.20 -9.87
C PRO A 124 5.89 -4.54 -10.60
N ASP A 125 5.03 -4.91 -11.55
CA ASP A 125 5.09 -6.16 -12.31
C ASP A 125 6.46 -6.42 -12.96
N ASP A 126 7.16 -7.46 -12.51
CA ASP A 126 8.52 -7.77 -12.94
C ASP A 126 8.55 -8.35 -14.37
N ASN A 127 7.50 -9.06 -14.79
CA ASN A 127 7.49 -9.78 -16.06
C ASN A 127 7.50 -8.88 -17.30
N ARG A 128 6.94 -7.67 -17.21
CA ARG A 128 6.79 -6.78 -18.38
C ARG A 128 7.10 -5.32 -18.09
N HIS A 129 6.65 -4.79 -16.95
CA HIS A 129 6.58 -3.35 -16.77
C HIS A 129 7.67 -2.77 -15.87
N ASP A 130 8.29 -3.57 -15.01
CA ASP A 130 9.29 -3.13 -14.02
C ASP A 130 10.39 -4.16 -13.79
N LEU A 131 11.20 -4.42 -14.81
CA LEU A 131 12.39 -5.28 -14.73
C LEU A 131 13.38 -4.74 -13.69
N ARG A 132 13.63 -5.50 -12.62
CA ARG A 132 14.52 -5.10 -11.51
C ARG A 132 15.31 -6.29 -11.00
N GLN A 133 16.39 -6.00 -10.27
CA GLN A 133 17.11 -7.01 -9.51
C GLN A 133 16.22 -7.62 -8.41
N ILE A 134 16.48 -8.89 -8.10
CA ILE A 134 15.74 -9.70 -7.11
C ILE A 134 16.61 -9.99 -5.86
N VAL A 135 17.89 -9.61 -5.92
CA VAL A 135 18.93 -9.90 -4.91
C VAL A 135 18.95 -8.85 -3.81
#